data_AF-A0A9N7KQ00-F1
#
_entry.id   AF-A0A9N7KQ00-F1
#
_cell.length_a   1.000
_cell.length_b   1.000
_cell.length_c   1.000
_cell.angle_alpha   90.00
_cell.angle_beta   90.00
_cell.angle_gamma   90.00
#
_symmetry.space_group_name_H-M   'P 1'
#
loop_
_entity.id
_entity.type
_entity.pdbx_description
1 polymer ?
#
loop_
_entity_poly.entity_id
_entity_poly.type
_entity_poly.pdbx_seq_one_letter_code
_entity_poly.pdbx_strand_id
1 'polypeptide(L)'
;MLIVITGAAVAGFVQGLSGFAFGMVAMSFWAWAIEPRLAAAMTVFGALTGQLLAAASVRRGLSWRRLWPFVAGGVAGIPLGVAGPANARCPVDELSTAKRLATL
;
A
#
# COMPACT_ATOMS: atom_id res chain seq x y z
N MET A 1 -2.36 -20.22 -14.72
CA MET A 1 -2.99 -19.14 -15.50
C MET A 1 -4.39 -18.79 -15.00
N LEU A 2 -5.26 -19.76 -14.73
CA LEU A 2 -6.60 -19.50 -14.17
C LEU A 2 -6.55 -18.63 -12.90
N ILE A 3 -5.68 -18.97 -11.94
CA ILE A 3 -5.47 -18.23 -10.68
C ILE A 3 -5.09 -16.76 -10.93
N VAL A 4 -4.30 -16.51 -11.98
CA VAL A 4 -3.84 -15.14 -12.32
C VAL A 4 -5.01 -14.30 -12.81
N ILE A 5 -5.79 -14.86 -13.74
CA ILE A 5 -6.95 -14.21 -14.35
C ILE A 5 -8.04 -13.98 -13.32
N THR A 6 -8.37 -15.00 -12.51
CA THR A 6 -9.38 -14.88 -11.45
C THR A 6 -8.95 -13.88 -10.37
N GLY A 7 -7.67 -13.91 -9.95
CA GLY A 7 -7.13 -12.94 -9.01
C GLY A 7 -7.21 -11.50 -9.53
N ALA A 8 -6.84 -11.26 -10.80
CA ALA A 8 -6.95 -9.95 -11.43
C ALA A 8 -8.41 -9.48 -11.57
N ALA A 9 -9.33 -10.37 -11.94
CA ALA A 9 -10.74 -10.05 -12.11
C ALA A 9 -11.40 -9.68 -10.76
N VAL A 10 -11.17 -10.48 -9.72
CA VAL A 10 -11.71 -10.21 -8.37
C VAL A 10 -11.07 -8.95 -7.79
N ALA A 11 -9.75 -8.79 -7.90
CA ALA A 11 -9.05 -7.59 -7.44
C ALA A 11 -9.54 -6.32 -8.15
N GLY A 12 -9.75 -6.38 -9.48
CA GLY A 12 -10.30 -5.28 -10.27
C GLY A 12 -11.72 -4.91 -9.87
N PHE A 13 -12.57 -5.91 -9.59
CA PHE A 13 -13.93 -5.69 -9.11
C PHE A 13 -13.97 -5.02 -7.72
N VAL A 14 -13.20 -5.53 -6.75
CA VAL A 14 -13.11 -4.94 -5.40
C VAL A 14 -12.49 -3.54 -5.46
N GLN A 15 -11.50 -3.32 -6.33
CA GLN A 15 -10.94 -2.00 -6.62
C GLN A 15 -11.97 -1.05 -7.21
N GLY A 16 -12.90 -1.53 -8.05
CA GLY A 16 -14.00 -0.73 -8.59
C GLY A 16 -15.04 -0.34 -7.54
N LEU A 17 -15.33 -1.23 -6.58
CA LEU A 17 -16.24 -0.95 -5.46
C LEU A 17 -15.63 -0.02 -4.41
N SER A 18 -14.40 -0.30 -3.99
CA SER A 18 -13.77 0.31 -2.81
C SER A 18 -12.71 1.37 -3.15
N GLY A 19 -12.18 1.39 -4.37
CA GLY A 19 -11.23 2.39 -4.85
C GLY A 19 -9.75 2.17 -4.50
N PHE A 20 -9.38 1.20 -3.64
CA PHE A 20 -7.97 0.99 -3.23
C PHE A 20 -7.52 -0.45 -2.94
N ALA A 21 -8.42 -1.42 -2.92
CA ALA A 21 -8.15 -2.77 -2.40
C ALA A 21 -7.49 -3.74 -3.41
N PHE A 22 -7.15 -3.29 -4.63
CA PHE A 22 -6.60 -4.16 -5.69
C PHE A 22 -5.42 -5.02 -5.20
N GLY A 23 -4.43 -4.41 -4.57
CA GLY A 23 -3.19 -5.11 -4.23
C GLY A 23 -3.32 -6.11 -3.08
N MET A 24 -4.19 -5.83 -2.10
CA MET A 24 -4.46 -6.80 -1.03
C MET A 24 -5.11 -8.06 -1.60
N VAL A 25 -6.11 -7.89 -2.47
CA VAL A 25 -6.84 -9.01 -3.09
C VAL A 25 -5.94 -9.77 -4.06
N ALA A 26 -5.22 -9.08 -4.94
CA ALA A 26 -4.35 -9.72 -5.94
C ALA A 26 -3.24 -10.54 -5.27
N MET A 27 -2.60 -10.01 -4.22
CA MET A 27 -1.54 -10.72 -3.51
C MET A 27 -2.05 -11.95 -2.75
N SER A 28 -3.28 -11.94 -2.23
CA SER A 28 -3.87 -13.14 -1.62
C SER A 28 -4.00 -14.31 -2.60
N PHE A 29 -4.25 -14.04 -3.89
CA PHE A 29 -4.32 -15.07 -4.93
C PHE A 29 -2.94 -15.41 -5.53
N TRP A 30 -2.06 -14.43 -5.69
CA TRP A 30 -0.76 -14.64 -6.36
C TRP A 30 0.36 -15.11 -5.44
N ALA A 31 0.22 -14.95 -4.12
CA ALA A 31 1.19 -15.43 -3.13
C ALA A 31 1.47 -16.94 -3.22
N TRP A 32 0.54 -17.73 -3.76
CA TRP A 32 0.64 -19.18 -3.86
C TRP A 32 0.96 -19.69 -5.28
N ALA A 33 0.99 -18.81 -6.28
CA ALA A 33 0.95 -19.24 -7.69
C ALA A 33 2.01 -18.59 -8.61
N ILE A 34 2.69 -17.51 -8.18
CA ILE A 34 3.62 -16.75 -9.03
C ILE A 34 4.85 -16.30 -8.22
N GLU A 35 5.99 -16.18 -8.91
CA GLU A 35 7.18 -15.48 -8.42
C GLU A 35 6.81 -14.10 -7.79
N PRO A 36 7.16 -13.83 -6.52
CA PRO A 36 6.73 -12.64 -5.79
C PRO A 36 7.05 -11.31 -6.50
N ARG A 37 8.16 -11.28 -7.25
CA ARG A 37 8.58 -10.11 -8.04
C ARG A 37 7.59 -9.77 -9.16
N LEU A 38 7.09 -10.78 -9.86
CA LEU A 38 6.15 -10.59 -10.95
C LEU A 38 4.77 -10.21 -10.43
N ALA A 39 4.33 -10.86 -9.35
CA ALA A 39 3.09 -10.54 -8.65
C ALA A 39 3.06 -9.09 -8.15
N ALA A 40 4.18 -8.61 -7.59
CA ALA A 40 4.31 -7.23 -7.14
C ALA A 40 4.20 -6.22 -8.31
N ALA A 41 4.92 -6.46 -9.42
CA ALA A 41 4.87 -5.58 -10.58
C ALA A 41 3.44 -5.49 -11.17
N MET A 42 2.78 -6.63 -11.38
CA MET A 42 1.40 -6.67 -11.88
C MET A 42 0.41 -6.01 -10.91
N THR A 43 0.64 -6.16 -9.60
CA THR A 43 -0.17 -5.53 -8.56
C THR A 43 -0.08 -4.02 -8.62
N VAL A 44 1.13 -3.48 -8.75
CA VAL A 44 1.39 -2.04 -8.86
C VAL A 44 0.73 -1.48 -10.13
N PHE A 45 0.90 -2.13 -11.27
CA PHE A 45 0.27 -1.70 -12.52
C PHE A 45 -1.26 -1.70 -12.43
N GLY A 46 -1.87 -2.78 -11.94
CA GLY A 46 -3.32 -2.86 -11.81
C GLY A 46 -3.89 -1.87 -10.78
N ALA A 47 -3.19 -1.66 -9.66
CA ALA A 47 -3.56 -0.66 -8.66
C ALA A 47 -3.45 0.77 -9.23
N LEU A 48 -2.42 1.07 -10.02
CA LEU A 48 -2.26 2.36 -10.72
C LEU A 48 -3.40 2.60 -11.71
N THR A 49 -3.75 1.61 -12.53
CA THR A 49 -4.88 1.72 -13.46
C THR A 49 -6.19 1.92 -12.69
N GLY A 50 -6.41 1.17 -11.61
CA GLY A 50 -7.58 1.34 -10.74
C GLY A 50 -7.65 2.71 -10.07
N GLN A 51 -6.51 3.25 -9.63
CA GLN A 51 -6.43 4.59 -9.06
C GLN A 51 -6.63 5.68 -10.11
N LEU A 52 -6.13 5.50 -11.33
CA LEU A 52 -6.39 6.39 -12.47
C LEU A 52 -7.88 6.43 -12.82
N LEU A 53 -8.54 5.26 -12.86
CA LEU A 53 -9.98 5.15 -13.08
C LEU A 53 -10.78 5.79 -11.94
N ALA A 54 -10.42 5.50 -10.69
CA ALA A 54 -11.06 6.10 -9.52
C ALA A 54 -10.87 7.62 -9.49
N ALA A 55 -9.65 8.10 -9.77
CA ALA A 55 -9.36 9.52 -9.90
C ALA A 55 -10.15 10.15 -11.05
N ALA A 56 -10.25 9.51 -12.22
CA ALA A 56 -11.04 10.01 -13.34
C ALA A 56 -12.54 10.07 -13.02
N SER A 57 -13.07 9.08 -12.29
CA SER A 57 -14.46 9.02 -11.83
C SER A 57 -14.76 10.11 -10.80
N VAL A 58 -13.91 10.26 -9.79
CA VAL A 58 -14.06 11.25 -8.72
C VAL A 58 -13.83 12.67 -9.24
N ARG A 59 -12.90 12.89 -10.19
CA ARG A 59 -12.61 14.23 -10.79
C ARG A 59 -13.83 14.91 -11.40
N ARG A 60 -14.89 14.16 -11.80
CA ARG A 60 -16.13 14.76 -12.31
C ARG A 60 -17.13 15.17 -11.23
N GLY A 61 -17.01 14.67 -10.00
CA GLY A 61 -17.94 14.94 -8.88
C GLY A 61 -17.32 15.68 -7.69
N LEU A 62 -16.04 16.06 -7.77
CA LEU A 62 -15.27 16.55 -6.64
C LEU A 62 -15.48 18.05 -6.41
N SER A 63 -16.43 18.39 -5.55
CA SER A 63 -16.48 19.72 -4.95
C SER A 63 -15.23 19.96 -4.11
N TRP A 64 -14.45 21.00 -4.46
CA TRP A 64 -13.22 21.45 -3.78
C TRP A 64 -13.34 21.51 -2.23
N ARG A 65 -14.57 21.71 -1.73
CA ARG A 65 -14.92 21.79 -0.31
C ARG A 65 -14.80 20.47 0.47
N ARG A 66 -14.86 19.30 -0.18
CA ARG A 66 -14.64 17.97 0.46
C ARG A 66 -13.18 17.50 0.42
N LEU A 67 -12.33 18.16 -0.37
CA LEU A 67 -10.91 17.82 -0.47
C LEU A 67 -10.11 18.32 0.74
N TRP A 68 -10.48 19.48 1.29
CA TRP A 68 -9.83 20.09 2.44
C TRP A 68 -9.70 19.18 3.68
N PRO A 69 -10.73 18.46 4.16
CA PRO A 69 -10.56 17.58 5.32
C PRO A 69 -9.60 16.41 5.05
N PHE A 70 -9.47 15.94 3.80
CA PHE A 70 -8.51 14.90 3.43
C PHE A 70 -7.07 15.41 3.39
N VAL A 71 -6.86 16.59 2.81
CA VAL A 71 -5.54 17.24 2.78
C VAL A 71 -5.11 17.65 4.20
N ALA A 72 -6.02 18.21 5.00
CA ALA A 72 -5.76 18.54 6.39
C ALA A 72 -5.46 17.28 7.23
N GLY A 73 -6.20 16.18 7.01
CA GLY A 73 -5.92 14.88 7.63
C GLY A 73 -4.55 14.31 7.24
N GLY A 74 -4.14 14.43 5.98
CA GLY A 74 -2.81 14.00 5.52
C GLY A 74 -1.68 14.87 6.09
N VAL A 75 -1.84 16.20 6.06
CA VAL A 75 -0.87 17.15 6.61
C VAL A 75 -0.77 17.06 8.13
N ALA A 76 -1.85 16.72 8.84
CA ALA A 76 -1.80 16.47 10.28
C ALA A 76 -1.30 15.05 10.63
N GLY A 77 -1.61 14.06 9.80
CA GLY A 77 -1.23 12.66 10.02
C GLY A 77 0.26 12.39 9.79
N ILE A 78 0.89 13.05 8.80
CA ILE A 78 2.33 12.93 8.51
C ILE A 78 3.19 13.31 9.74
N PRO A 79 3.07 14.49 10.35
CA PRO A 79 3.87 14.86 11.51
C PRO A 79 3.54 14.01 12.75
N LEU A 80 2.29 13.56 12.94
CA LEU A 80 1.93 12.69 14.07
C LEU A 80 2.48 11.27 13.94
N GLY A 81 2.61 10.73 12.73
CA GLY A 81 3.26 9.44 12.48
C GLY A 81 4.77 9.48 12.62
N VAL A 82 5.39 10.63 12.32
CA VAL A 82 6.85 10.84 12.42
C VAL A 82 7.27 11.31 13.82
N ALA A 83 6.39 11.99 14.58
CA ALA A 83 6.64 12.47 15.94
C ALA A 83 6.12 11.55 17.06
N GLY A 84 5.48 10.41 16.71
CA GLY A 84 5.42 9.27 17.63
C GLY A 84 6.84 8.86 18.05
N PRO A 85 7.06 8.05 19.12
CA PRO A 85 8.39 7.85 19.70
C PRO A 85 9.34 7.07 18.76
N ALA A 86 9.87 7.75 17.75
CA ALA A 86 11.00 7.37 16.90
C ALA A 86 12.34 7.38 17.69
N ASN A 87 12.27 7.63 19.00
CA ASN A 87 13.31 7.46 20.02
C ASN A 87 13.25 6.05 20.68
N ALA A 88 12.23 5.24 20.40
CA ALA A 88 12.24 3.85 20.86
C ALA A 88 13.32 3.09 20.08
N ARG A 89 14.51 2.98 20.68
CA ARG A 89 15.67 2.20 20.24
C ARG A 89 15.23 1.01 19.40
N CYS A 90 15.63 1.02 18.15
CA CYS A 90 15.41 -0.10 17.26
C CYS A 90 16.15 -1.33 17.84
N PRO A 91 15.50 -2.51 17.96
CA PRO A 91 16.17 -3.74 18.42
C PRO A 91 17.42 -4.12 17.61
N VAL A 92 17.58 -3.56 16.40
CA VAL A 92 18.78 -3.73 15.56
C VAL A 92 20.02 -2.99 16.08
N ASP A 93 19.85 -1.88 16.81
CA ASP A 93 20.98 -1.14 17.41
C ASP A 93 21.59 -1.88 18.61
N GLU A 94 20.74 -2.55 19.39
CA GLU A 94 21.16 -3.34 20.56
C GLU A 94 21.95 -4.59 20.12
N LEU A 95 21.50 -5.26 19.06
CA LEU A 95 22.17 -6.43 18.50
C LEU A 95 23.51 -6.08 17.83
N SER A 96 23.61 -4.92 17.15
CA SER A 96 24.85 -4.42 16.54
C SER A 96 25.91 -4.09 17.59
N THR A 97 25.49 -3.52 18.72
CA THR A 97 26.36 -3.18 19.86
C THR A 97 26.80 -4.44 20.62
N ALA A 98 25.89 -5.39 20.84
CA ALA A 98 26.19 -6.69 21.45
C ALA A 98 27.19 -7.50 20.61
N LYS A 99 27.03 -7.50 19.28
CA LYS A 99 27.96 -8.20 18.37
C LYS A 99 29.34 -7.55 18.38
N ARG A 100 29.44 -6.21 18.49
CA ARG A 100 30.71 -5.49 18.62
C ARG A 100 31.45 -5.80 19.93
N LEU A 101 30.72 -5.95 21.03
CA LEU A 101 31.29 -6.31 22.34
C LEU A 101 31.75 -7.77 22.42
N ALA A 102 31.11 -8.69 21.70
CA ALA A 102 31.47 -10.11 21.70
C ALA A 102 32.70 -10.44 20.80
N THR A 103 33.16 -9.50 19.98
CA THR A 103 34.37 -9.63 19.13
C THR A 103 35.59 -8.89 19.66
N LEU A 104 35.54 -8.37 20.90
CA LEU A 104 36.68 -7.83 21.65
C LEU A 104 37.08 -8.82 22.74
#